data_AF-A0A7U9S3J1-F1
#
_entry.id   AF-A0A7U9S3J1-F1
#
_cell.length_a   1.000
_cell.length_b   1.000
_cell.length_c   1.000
_cell.angle_alpha   90.00
_cell.angle_beta   90.00
_cell.angle_gamma   90.00
#
_symmetry.space_group_name_H-M   'P 1'
#
loop_
_entity.id
_entity.type
_entity.pdbx_description
1 polymer ?
#
loop_
_entity_poly.entity_id
_entity_poly.type
_entity_poly.pdbx_seq_one_letter_code
_entity_poly.pdbx_strand_id
1 'polypeptide(L)' 'MEHSRYHEGDIPADWEFVGMQDNGAYYIRYYRDAVGNYRHTSQKRKRKEPYGKLVLREDEAGRTFAQRIYPKRRKKQRMA' A
#
# COMPACT_ATOMS: atom_id res chain seq x y z
N MET A 1 13.84 1.60 -1.18
CA MET A 1 14.70 1.50 0.01
C MET A 1 15.57 0.26 -0.15
N GLU A 2 16.87 0.43 -0.39
CA GLU A 2 17.80 -0.67 -0.70
C GLU A 2 18.13 -1.59 0.51
N HIS A 3 17.81 -1.19 1.74
CA HIS A 3 18.23 -1.91 2.95
C HIS A 3 17.09 -2.44 3.84
N SER A 4 15.85 -2.50 3.36
CA SER A 4 14.74 -3.02 4.16
C SER A 4 14.77 -4.55 4.28
N ARG A 5 14.52 -5.10 5.47
CA ARG A 5 14.41 -6.56 5.67
C ARG A 5 12.96 -7.03 5.56
N TYR A 6 12.75 -8.20 4.95
CA TYR A 6 11.41 -8.82 4.91
C TYR A 6 10.94 -9.16 6.33
N HIS A 7 9.65 -8.95 6.56
CA HIS A 7 8.94 -9.35 7.78
C HIS A 7 7.79 -10.28 7.41
N GLU A 8 7.68 -11.39 8.14
CA GLU A 8 6.58 -12.34 7.99
C GLU A 8 5.69 -12.27 9.23
N GLY A 9 4.37 -12.23 9.03
CA GLY A 9 3.37 -12.15 10.10
C GLY A 9 2.78 -10.75 10.28
N ASP A 10 2.09 -10.57 11.41
CA ASP A 10 1.44 -9.31 11.76
C ASP A 10 2.47 -8.20 12.01
N ILE A 11 2.07 -6.97 11.66
CA ILE A 11 2.89 -5.78 11.88
C ILE A 11 2.64 -5.26 13.30
N PRO A 12 3.68 -5.11 14.12
CA PRO A 12 3.56 -4.48 15.43
C PRO A 12 2.96 -3.06 15.34
N ALA A 13 2.12 -2.69 16.31
CA ALA A 13 1.40 -1.41 16.31
C ALA A 13 2.31 -0.18 16.48
N ASP A 14 3.52 -0.39 17.00
CA ASP A 14 4.57 0.61 17.20
C ASP A 14 5.39 0.90 15.93
N TRP A 15 5.17 0.15 14.85
CA TRP A 15 5.89 0.37 13.59
C TRP A 15 5.26 1.49 12.78
N GLU A 16 6.09 2.42 12.32
CA GLU A 16 5.69 3.53 11.48
C GLU A 16 5.57 3.06 10.03
N PHE A 17 4.43 3.31 9.39
CA PHE A 17 4.28 3.05 7.96
C PHE A 17 4.94 4.18 7.16
N VAL A 18 6.02 3.83 6.44
CA VAL A 18 6.84 4.81 5.70
C VAL A 18 6.40 4.97 4.26
N GLY A 19 5.82 3.92 3.67
CA GLY A 19 5.36 3.98 2.30
C GLY A 19 5.10 2.62 1.67
N MET A 20 4.84 2.61 0.37
CA MET A 20 4.63 1.38 -0.38
C MET A 20 5.09 1.48 -1.82
N GLN A 21 5.26 0.32 -2.45
CA GLN A 21 5.52 0.15 -3.87
C GLN A 21 4.53 -0.87 -4.47
N ASP A 22 4.01 -0.59 -5.66
CA ASP A 22 3.24 -1.56 -6.48
C ASP A 22 4.10 -1.97 -7.67
N ASN A 23 4.52 -3.24 -7.70
CA ASN A 23 5.30 -3.79 -8.82
C ASN A 23 4.42 -4.63 -9.78
N GLY A 24 3.10 -4.40 -9.81
CA GLY A 24 2.17 -5.09 -10.70
C GLY A 24 1.81 -6.52 -10.27
N ALA A 25 2.68 -7.22 -9.55
CA ALA A 25 2.44 -8.55 -8.97
C ALA A 25 2.19 -8.50 -7.45
N TYR A 26 2.89 -7.62 -6.74
CA TYR A 26 2.83 -7.48 -5.28
C TYR A 26 2.68 -6.02 -4.88
N TYR A 27 1.95 -5.79 -3.79
CA TYR A 27 2.05 -4.58 -3.00
C TYR A 27 3.12 -4.79 -1.93
N ILE A 28 4.19 -4.02 -1.98
CA ILE A 28 5.26 -4.03 -0.99
C ILE A 28 5.01 -2.85 -0.06
N ARG A 29 4.84 -3.10 1.24
CA ARG A 29 4.65 -2.07 2.27
C ARG A 29 5.93 -1.94 3.09
N TYR A 30 6.40 -0.71 3.30
CA TYR A 30 7.60 -0.40 4.05
C TYR A 30 7.24 0.20 5.40
N TYR A 31 7.95 -0.25 6.42
CA TYR A 31 7.78 0.14 7.81
C TYR A 31 9.12 0.52 8.42
N ARG A 32 9.08 1.37 9.43
CA ARG A 32 10.19 1.67 10.31
C ARG A 32 9.86 1.13 11.70
N ASP A 33 10.70 0.25 12.22
CA ASP A 33 10.52 -0.26 13.59
C ASP A 33 10.90 0.80 14.63
N ALA A 34 10.56 0.56 15.90
CA ALA A 34 10.84 1.47 17.01
C ALA A 34 12.35 1.75 17.22
N VAL A 35 13.23 0.89 16.69
CA VAL A 35 14.70 1.03 16.76
C VAL A 35 15.24 1.77 15.53
N GLY A 36 14.37 2.09 14.57
CA GLY A 36 14.71 2.82 13.35
C GLY A 36 15.11 1.94 12.17
N ASN A 37 15.04 0.60 12.26
CA ASN A 37 15.32 -0.28 11.13
C ASN A 37 14.14 -0.32 10.15
N TYR A 38 14.47 -0.48 8.87
CA TYR A 38 13.47 -0.61 7.82
C TYR A 38 13.05 -2.07 7.64
N ARG A 39 11.74 -2.30 7.67
CA ARG A 39 11.09 -3.59 7.47
C ARG A 39 10.11 -3.51 6.30
N HIS A 40 9.80 -4.62 5.66
CA HIS A 40 8.77 -4.64 4.62
C HIS A 40 7.94 -5.92 4.62
N THR A 41 6.69 -5.80 4.21
CA THR A 41 5.82 -6.95 3.90
C THR A 41 5.40 -6.92 2.43
N SER A 42 5.09 -8.09 1.90
CA SER A 42 4.68 -8.28 0.50
C SER A 42 3.30 -8.93 0.44
N GLN A 43 2.35 -8.28 -0.22
CA GLN A 43 1.01 -8.81 -0.43
C GLN A 43 0.77 -9.09 -1.93
N LYS A 44 0.52 -10.35 -2.27
CA LYS A 44 0.24 -10.77 -3.66
C LYS A 44 -1.07 -10.15 -4.16
N ARG A 45 -1.05 -9.63 -5.38
CA ARG A 45 -2.27 -9.16 -6.07
C ARG A 45 -3.12 -10.35 -6.48
N LYS A 46 -4.40 -10.35 -6.07
CA LYS A 46 -5.35 -11.44 -6.39
C LYS A 46 -5.96 -11.35 -7.81
N ARG A 47 -5.83 -10.22 -8.53
CA ARG A 47 -6.33 -10.06 -9.92
C ARG A 47 -5.40 -9.18 -10.77
N LYS A 48 -5.30 -9.51 -12.07
CA LYS A 48 -4.57 -8.74 -13.11
C LYS A 48 -5.24 -7.40 -13.47
N GLU A 49 -6.57 -7.33 -13.46
CA GLU A 49 -7.31 -6.09 -13.76
C GLU A 49 -7.43 -5.18 -12.53
N PRO A 50 -7.46 -3.84 -12.70
CA PRO A 50 -7.46 -2.91 -11.59
C PRO A 50 -8.84 -2.89 -10.94
N TYR A 51 -9.03 -3.67 -9.87
CA TYR A 51 -10.19 -3.46 -9.01
C TYR A 51 -10.03 -2.16 -8.19
N GLY A 52 -8.82 -1.68 -7.96
CA GLY A 52 -8.53 -0.38 -7.36
C GLY A 52 -7.04 -0.03 -7.43
N LYS A 53 -6.70 1.26 -7.58
CA LYS A 53 -5.35 1.80 -7.41
C LYS A 53 -5.12 2.10 -5.93
N LEU A 54 -4.03 1.61 -5.35
CA LEU A 54 -3.60 2.06 -4.03
C LEU A 54 -2.72 3.30 -4.21
N VAL A 55 -3.02 4.37 -3.47
CA VAL A 55 -2.27 5.64 -3.47
C VAL A 55 -1.78 5.93 -2.06
N LEU A 56 -0.61 6.54 -1.96
CA LEU A 56 -0.11 7.09 -0.71
C LEU A 56 -0.71 8.48 -0.51
N ARG A 57 -1.19 8.75 0.70
CA ARG A 57 -1.59 10.08 1.15
C ARG A 57 -0.93 10.37 2.49
N GLU A 58 -0.66 11.65 2.69
CA GLU A 58 -0.20 12.20 3.96
C GLU A 58 -1.41 12.85 4.65
N ASP A 59 -1.55 12.65 5.96
CA ASP A 59 -2.54 13.39 6.76
C ASP A 59 -1.97 14.76 7.21
N GLU A 60 -2.81 15.59 7.85
CA GLU A 60 -2.38 16.89 8.40
C GLU A 60 -1.32 16.78 9.52
N ALA A 61 -1.13 15.58 10.09
CA ALA A 61 -0.13 15.29 11.10
C ALA A 61 1.16 14.68 10.52
N GLY A 62 1.33 14.66 9.19
CA GLY A 62 2.50 14.12 8.50
C GLY A 62 2.56 12.60 8.41
N ARG A 63 1.48 11.89 8.76
CA ARG A 63 1.45 10.42 8.74
C ARG A 63 1.09 9.94 7.35
N THR A 64 1.89 9.03 6.83
CA THR A 64 1.62 8.39 5.54
C THR A 64 0.61 7.24 5.74
N PHE A 65 -0.38 7.13 4.87
CA PHE A 65 -1.30 6.00 4.82
C PHE A 65 -1.61 5.58 3.38
N ALA A 66 -1.88 4.28 3.20
CA ALA A 66 -2.26 3.72 1.91
C ALA A 66 -3.78 3.73 1.74
N GLN A 67 -4.29 4.53 0.79
CA GLN A 67 -5.70 4.57 0.44
C GLN A 67 -5.97 3.76 -0.84
N ARG A 68 -6.98 2.88 -0.81
CA ARG A 68 -7.41 2.14 -1.99
C ARG A 68 -8.54 2.87 -2.74
N ILE A 69 -8.23 3.36 -3.94
CA ILE A 69 -9.16 4.05 -4.84
C ILE A 69 -9.68 3.06 -5.89
N TYR A 70 -10.97 2.78 -5.85
CA TYR A 70 -11.63 1.96 -6.86
C TYR A 70 -11.96 2.82 -8.09
N PRO A 71 -11.66 2.39 -9.33
CA PRO A 71 -12.10 3.10 -10.51
C PRO A 71 -13.63 3.15 -10.52
N LYS A 72 -14.21 4.34 -10.75
CA LYS A 72 -15.66 4.48 -10.94
C LYS A 72 -16.09 3.58 -12.11
N ARG A 73 -17.03 2.66 -11.86
CA ARG A 73 -17.71 1.92 -12.94
C ARG A 73 -18.32 2.94 -13.90
N ARG A 74 -17.90 2.93 -15.18
CA ARG A 74 -18.62 3.66 -16.24
C ARG A 74 -20.02 3.05 -16.32
N LYS A 75 -21.04 3.74 -15.80
CA LYS A 75 -22.44 3.40 -16.14
C LYS A 75 -22.55 3.58 -17.66
N LYS A 76 -22.98 2.52 -18.38
CA LYS A 76 -23.41 2.67 -19.78
C LYS A 76 -24.40 3.82 -19.81
N GLN A 77 -24.08 4.90 -20.53
CA GLN A 77 -25.10 5.88 -20.89
C GLN A 77 -26.15 5.09 -21.68
N ARG A 78 -27.33 4.96 -21.10
CA ARG A 78 -28.48 4.43 -21.80
C ARG A 78 -28.83 5.52 -22.81
N MET A 79 -28.48 5.29 -24.07
CA MET A 79 -28.94 6.17 -25.15
C MET A 79 -30.47 6.20 -25.06
N ALA A 80 -30.99 7.40 -24.83
CA ALA A 80 -32.41 7.73 -24.94
C ALA A 80 -32.64 8.27 -26.35
#